data_AF-A0A382YMF7-F1
#
_entry.id   AF-A0A382YMF7-F1
#
_cell.length_a   1.000
_cell.length_b   1.000
_cell.length_c   1.000
_cell.angle_alpha   90.00
_cell.angle_beta   90.00
_cell.angle_gamma   90.00
#
_symmetry.space_group_name_H-M   'P 1'
#
loop_
_entity.id
_entity.type
_entity.pdbx_description
1 polymer ?
#
loop_
_entity_poly.entity_id
_entity_poly.type
_entity_poly.pdbx_seq_one_letter_code
_entity_poly.pdbx_strand_id
1 'polypeptide(L)'
;VVQIGSAAQKGFQPLFNGKDLTGWAGVGGDQSNWRVKDGLLSCTGKPGSHWIATEEEYANFDLRLEYNIPQNGNSGVFIRAPIKGAAWVAGMEIQVLDDFGDKWKNLKP
;
A
#
# COMPACT_ATOMS: atom_id res chain seq x y z
N VAL A 1 14.47 11.31 -1.26
CA VAL A 1 13.89 10.44 -2.31
C VAL A 1 13.48 11.33 -3.46
N VAL A 2 13.92 11.00 -4.67
CA VAL A 2 13.66 11.76 -5.91
C VAL A 2 12.17 11.67 -6.23
N GLN A 3 11.56 12.83 -6.48
CA GLN A 3 10.16 12.99 -6.78
C GLN A 3 9.86 12.50 -8.20
N ILE A 4 9.04 11.47 -8.35
CA ILE A 4 8.58 11.03 -9.67
C ILE A 4 7.28 11.76 -10.00
N GLY A 5 7.43 12.77 -10.85
CA GLY A 5 6.32 13.54 -11.41
C GLY A 5 5.43 12.71 -12.32
N SER A 6 4.22 13.22 -12.51
CA SER A 6 3.03 12.60 -13.11
C SER A 6 3.09 12.34 -14.62
N ALA A 7 4.24 11.96 -15.17
CA ALA A 7 4.30 11.52 -16.55
C ALA A 7 3.71 10.12 -16.61
N ALA A 8 2.43 10.03 -16.98
CA ALA A 8 1.79 8.77 -17.33
C ALA A 8 2.70 8.03 -18.31
N GLN A 9 3.35 6.97 -17.86
CA GLN A 9 4.10 6.11 -18.74
C GLN A 9 3.10 5.53 -19.73
N LYS A 10 3.46 5.47 -21.01
CA LYS A 10 2.56 4.99 -22.06
C LYS A 10 2.00 3.61 -21.67
N GLY A 11 0.68 3.52 -21.50
CA GLY A 11 -0.02 2.29 -21.08
C GLY A 11 -0.37 2.21 -19.58
N PHE A 12 0.11 3.11 -18.74
CA PHE A 12 -0.20 3.17 -17.32
C PHE A 12 -1.14 4.34 -17.00
N GLN A 13 -2.10 4.09 -16.10
CA GLN A 13 -2.93 5.13 -15.49
C GLN A 13 -2.49 5.34 -14.03
N PRO A 14 -2.38 6.59 -13.55
CA PRO A 14 -2.05 6.85 -12.15
C PRO A 14 -3.13 6.26 -11.22
N LEU A 15 -2.72 5.36 -10.32
CA LEU A 15 -3.61 4.83 -9.28
C LEU A 15 -3.77 5.80 -8.09
N PHE A 16 -2.73 6.60 -7.84
CA PHE A 16 -2.71 7.60 -6.79
C PHE A 16 -2.55 8.99 -7.40
N ASN A 17 -3.37 9.94 -6.94
CA ASN A 17 -3.45 11.29 -7.51
C ASN A 17 -2.38 12.26 -6.99
N GLY A 18 -1.56 11.85 -6.01
CA GLY A 18 -0.50 12.69 -5.42
C GLY A 18 -0.97 13.74 -4.43
N LYS A 19 -2.28 13.82 -4.13
CA LYS A 19 -2.90 14.94 -3.41
C LYS A 19 -3.70 14.49 -2.19
N ASP A 20 -4.55 13.48 -2.34
CA ASP A 20 -5.47 13.01 -1.31
C ASP A 20 -5.83 11.54 -1.51
N LEU A 21 -6.76 11.03 -0.71
CA LEU A 21 -7.18 9.63 -0.75
C LEU A 21 -8.40 9.38 -1.67
N THR A 22 -8.72 10.31 -2.57
CA THR A 22 -9.78 10.08 -3.58
C THR A 22 -9.45 8.82 -4.40
N GLY A 23 -10.43 7.92 -4.57
CA GLY A 23 -10.22 6.63 -5.23
C GLY A 23 -9.74 5.52 -4.29
N TRP A 24 -9.60 5.79 -2.99
CA TRP A 24 -9.24 4.81 -1.97
C TRP A 24 -10.36 4.65 -0.94
N ALA A 25 -10.56 3.43 -0.45
CA ALA A 25 -11.51 3.06 0.60
C ALA A 25 -10.77 2.38 1.77
N GLY A 26 -11.29 2.51 2.99
CA GLY A 26 -10.76 1.79 4.15
C GLY A 26 -11.22 0.33 4.15
N VAL A 27 -10.32 -0.60 4.52
CA VAL A 27 -10.59 -2.03 4.60
C VAL A 27 -10.98 -2.38 6.04
N GLY A 28 -12.24 -2.72 6.25
CA GLY A 28 -12.78 -3.06 7.58
C GLY A 28 -12.80 -1.90 8.59
N GLY A 29 -12.69 -0.66 8.12
CA GLY A 29 -12.64 0.55 8.96
C GLY A 29 -12.51 1.83 8.12
N ASP A 30 -12.20 2.94 8.78
CA ASP A 30 -11.90 4.21 8.11
C ASP A 30 -10.44 4.27 7.62
N GLN A 31 -10.08 5.39 6.99
CA GLN A 31 -8.74 5.61 6.42
C GLN A 31 -7.83 6.42 7.35
N SER A 32 -8.16 6.55 8.64
CA SER A 32 -7.52 7.49 9.58
C SER A 32 -6.01 7.29 9.74
N ASN A 33 -5.51 6.09 9.41
CA ASN A 33 -4.10 5.76 9.47
C ASN A 33 -3.33 6.10 8.20
N TRP A 34 -4.01 6.52 7.13
CA TRP A 34 -3.41 6.91 5.86
C TRP A 34 -3.57 8.41 5.64
N ARG A 35 -2.55 9.00 5.02
CA ARG A 35 -2.57 10.41 4.61
C ARG A 35 -1.67 10.61 3.41
N VAL A 36 -1.82 11.76 2.77
CA VAL A 36 -0.83 12.24 1.81
C VAL A 36 0.14 13.17 2.54
N LYS A 37 1.43 12.85 2.47
CA LYS A 37 2.51 13.68 3.03
C LYS A 37 3.58 13.87 1.96
N ASP A 38 3.88 15.12 1.64
CA ASP A 38 4.89 15.49 0.63
C ASP A 38 4.64 14.82 -0.74
N GLY A 39 3.36 14.69 -1.12
CA GLY A 39 2.95 14.03 -2.36
C GLY A 39 3.05 12.50 -2.34
N LEU A 40 3.29 11.90 -1.16
CA LEU A 40 3.39 10.45 -0.96
C LEU A 40 2.20 9.93 -0.16
N LEU A 41 1.65 8.80 -0.59
CA LEU A 41 0.70 8.02 0.20
C LEU A 41 1.43 7.38 1.38
N SER A 42 1.06 7.75 2.61
CA SER A 42 1.81 7.44 3.83
C SER A 42 0.92 6.87 4.92
N CYS A 43 1.27 5.69 5.43
CA CYS A 43 0.67 5.11 6.62
C CYS A 43 1.34 5.65 7.89
N THR A 44 0.55 5.89 8.95
CA THR A 44 1.03 6.37 10.24
C THR A 44 1.71 5.29 11.08
N GLY A 45 1.40 4.01 10.82
CA GLY A 45 1.86 2.87 11.61
C GLY A 45 1.28 2.78 13.02
N LYS A 46 0.26 3.57 13.36
CA LYS A 46 -0.38 3.52 14.68
C LYS A 46 -1.16 2.21 14.88
N PRO A 47 -1.30 1.70 16.11
CA PRO A 47 -2.15 0.55 16.40
C PRO A 47 -3.58 0.76 15.87
N GLY A 48 -4.21 -0.31 15.36
CA GLY A 48 -5.49 -0.21 14.66
C GLY A 48 -5.36 0.31 13.23
N SER A 49 -4.16 0.27 12.64
CA SER A 49 -3.94 0.59 11.22
C SER A 49 -4.77 -0.32 10.32
N HIS A 50 -5.88 0.21 9.83
CA HIS A 50 -6.67 -0.38 8.76
C HIS A 50 -5.92 -0.22 7.42
N TRP A 51 -6.04 -1.24 6.58
CA TRP A 51 -5.58 -1.18 5.20
C TRP A 51 -6.47 -0.23 4.40
N ILE A 52 -5.97 0.21 3.25
CA ILE A 52 -6.79 0.84 2.22
C ILE A 52 -6.76 0.00 0.96
N ALA A 53 -7.83 0.10 0.18
CA ALA A 53 -7.97 -0.53 -1.11
C ALA A 53 -8.43 0.52 -2.13
N THR A 54 -8.23 0.25 -3.40
CA THR A 54 -8.86 1.05 -4.46
C THR A 54 -10.38 0.92 -4.36
N GLU A 55 -11.12 2.00 -4.64
CA GLU A 55 -12.58 1.91 -4.77
C GLU A 55 -12.99 1.06 -5.98
N GLU A 56 -12.16 1.09 -7.02
CA GLU A 56 -12.32 0.28 -8.23
C GLU A 56 -11.72 -1.11 -8.08
N GLU A 57 -12.32 -2.09 -8.76
CA GLU A 57 -11.81 -3.45 -8.88
C GLU A 57 -11.11 -3.67 -10.22
N TYR A 58 -9.99 -4.39 -10.20
CA TYR A 58 -9.21 -4.68 -11.38
C TYR A 58 -9.07 -6.20 -11.57
N ALA A 59 -9.37 -6.67 -12.78
CA ALA A 59 -9.06 -8.03 -13.20
C ALA A 59 -7.59 -8.11 -13.64
N ASN A 60 -7.29 -8.16 -14.93
CA ASN A 60 -5.89 -8.19 -15.39
C ASN A 60 -5.27 -6.79 -15.30
N PHE A 61 -4.10 -6.69 -14.69
CA PHE A 61 -3.37 -5.43 -14.57
C PHE A 61 -1.86 -5.66 -14.49
N ASP A 62 -1.11 -4.63 -14.88
CA ASP A 62 0.30 -4.45 -14.54
C ASP A 62 0.38 -3.34 -13.48
N LEU A 63 0.91 -3.66 -12.30
CA LEU A 63 1.06 -2.70 -11.21
C LEU A 63 2.53 -2.29 -11.09
N ARG A 64 2.78 -0.98 -11.13
CA ARG A 64 4.08 -0.38 -10.85
C ARG A 64 3.94 0.60 -9.70
N LEU A 65 4.81 0.45 -8.70
CA LEU A 65 4.89 1.34 -7.54
C LEU A 65 6.32 1.40 -7.02
N GLU A 66 6.58 2.42 -6.22
CA GLU A 66 7.77 2.54 -5.39
C GLU A 66 7.32 2.59 -3.94
N TYR A 67 8.13 2.04 -3.04
CA TYR A 67 7.85 2.04 -1.61
C TYR A 67 9.07 2.45 -0.81
N ASN A 68 8.83 2.92 0.40
CA ASN A 68 9.86 3.16 1.41
C ASN A 68 9.28 2.79 2.78
N ILE A 69 10.07 2.10 3.59
CA ILE A 69 9.68 1.66 4.94
C ILE A 69 10.75 2.08 5.94
N PRO A 70 10.39 2.36 7.20
CA PRO A 70 11.37 2.60 8.26
C PRO A 70 12.11 1.32 8.61
N GLN A 71 13.20 1.44 9.39
CA GLN A 71 13.89 0.29 9.98
C GLN A 71 12.90 -0.58 10.77
N ASN A 72 13.00 -1.90 10.59
CA ASN A 72 12.05 -2.92 11.10
C ASN A 72 10.61 -2.77 10.58
N GLY A 73 10.39 -1.99 9.52
CA GLY A 73 9.10 -1.80 8.89
C GLY A 73 8.52 -3.11 8.34
N ASN A 74 7.20 -3.23 8.38
CA ASN A 74 6.44 -4.34 7.81
C ASN A 74 5.15 -3.75 7.22
N SER A 75 4.91 -4.07 5.95
CA SER A 75 3.73 -3.67 5.19
C SER A 75 3.50 -4.67 4.07
N GLY A 76 2.55 -4.41 3.18
CA GLY A 76 2.30 -5.29 2.06
C GLY A 76 1.43 -4.63 1.00
N VAL A 77 1.50 -5.18 -0.20
CA VAL A 77 0.59 -4.84 -1.30
C VAL A 77 -0.32 -6.05 -1.51
N PHE A 78 -1.59 -5.88 -1.21
CA PHE A 78 -2.59 -6.92 -1.40
C PHE A 78 -3.21 -6.83 -2.77
N ILE A 79 -3.27 -7.97 -3.46
CA ILE A 79 -3.94 -8.11 -4.76
C ILE A 79 -4.98 -9.23 -4.66
N ARG A 80 -6.08 -9.11 -5.42
CA ARG A 80 -7.22 -10.03 -5.33
C ARG A 80 -7.77 -10.18 -3.91
N ALA A 81 -7.63 -9.14 -3.09
CA ALA A 81 -8.10 -9.13 -1.72
C ALA A 81 -9.50 -8.51 -1.63
N PRO A 82 -10.40 -9.03 -0.80
CA PRO A 82 -11.69 -8.41 -0.57
C PRO A 82 -11.54 -7.12 0.25
N ILE A 83 -12.37 -6.11 -0.03
CA ILE A 83 -12.47 -4.86 0.75
C ILE A 83 -13.00 -5.09 2.18
N LYS A 84 -13.66 -6.23 2.42
CA LYS A 84 -14.19 -6.61 3.73
C LYS A 84 -13.50 -7.87 4.23
N GLY A 85 -13.23 -7.90 5.53
CA GLY A 85 -12.55 -9.01 6.20
C GLY A 85 -11.04 -8.87 6.20
N ALA A 86 -10.35 -9.98 6.46
CA ALA A 86 -8.89 -10.01 6.59
C ALA A 86 -8.23 -10.15 5.21
N ALA A 87 -7.73 -9.04 4.65
CA ALA A 87 -7.04 -9.01 3.37
C ALA A 87 -5.84 -9.99 3.32
N TRP A 88 -5.13 -10.17 4.43
CA TRP A 88 -3.99 -11.09 4.58
C TRP A 88 -4.37 -12.58 4.62
N VAL A 89 -5.67 -12.88 4.73
CA VAL A 89 -6.17 -14.27 4.70
C VAL A 89 -6.77 -14.59 3.34
N ALA A 90 -7.51 -13.64 2.77
CA ALA A 90 -8.35 -13.86 1.60
C ALA A 90 -7.74 -13.36 0.28
N GLY A 91 -6.67 -12.55 0.34
CA GLY A 91 -5.95 -12.06 -0.82
C GLY A 91 -4.57 -12.68 -0.98
N MET A 92 -3.88 -12.29 -2.05
CA MET A 92 -2.44 -12.53 -2.20
C MET A 92 -1.68 -11.30 -1.74
N GLU A 93 -0.65 -11.51 -0.92
CA GLU A 93 0.22 -10.44 -0.43
C GLU A 93 1.56 -10.46 -1.16
N ILE A 94 1.94 -9.32 -1.71
CA ILE A 94 3.31 -9.03 -2.08
C ILE A 94 3.94 -8.33 -0.87
N GLN A 95 4.77 -9.07 -0.13
CA GLN A 95 5.35 -8.64 1.13
C GLN A 95 6.29 -7.43 0.93
N VAL A 96 6.20 -6.46 1.84
CA VAL A 96 7.09 -5.30 1.92
C VAL A 96 7.69 -5.23 3.33
N LEU A 97 8.88 -5.77 3.47
CA LEU A 97 9.52 -5.98 4.77
C LEU A 97 10.95 -5.43 4.79
N ASP A 98 11.39 -4.95 5.95
CA ASP A 98 12.80 -4.75 6.20
C ASP A 98 13.43 -6.09 6.60
N ASP A 99 13.85 -6.86 5.60
CA ASP A 99 14.42 -8.21 5.77
C ASP A 99 15.70 -8.22 6.62
N PHE A 100 16.41 -7.10 6.66
CA PHE A 100 17.64 -6.94 7.44
C PHE A 100 17.39 -6.36 8.83
N GLY A 101 16.15 -5.98 9.13
CA GLY A 101 15.76 -5.49 10.45
C GLY A 101 15.92 -6.56 11.52
N ASP A 102 16.47 -6.17 12.68
CA ASP A 102 16.67 -7.07 13.83
C ASP A 102 15.40 -7.82 14.25
N LYS A 103 14.24 -7.19 14.05
CA LYS A 103 12.94 -7.79 14.35
C LYS A 103 12.61 -9.00 13.46
N TRP A 104 13.06 -8.98 12.21
CA TRP A 104 12.62 -9.93 11.17
C TRP A 104 13.74 -10.82 10.64
N LYS A 105 15.00 -10.61 11.06
CA LYS A 105 16.19 -11.34 10.58
C LYS A 105 16.14 -12.87 10.63
N ASN A 106 15.22 -13.45 11.38
CA ASN A 106 15.05 -14.90 11.52
C ASN A 106 13.75 -15.42 10.92
N LEU A 107 12.98 -14.56 10.24
CA LEU A 107 11.74 -14.96 9.57
C LEU A 107 12.08 -15.89 8.40
N LYS A 108 11.35 -17.00 8.30
CA LYS A 108 11.50 -17.98 7.22
C LYS A 108 10.27 -17.87 6.29
N PRO A 109 10.41 -18.22 5.01
CA PRO A 109 9.29 -18.34 4.09
C PRO A 109 8.20 -19.29 4.59
#